data_AF-A0A939KT87-F1
#
_entry.id   AF-A0A939KT87-F1
#
_cell.length_a   1.000
_cell.length_b   1.000
_cell.length_c   1.000
_cell.angle_alpha   90.00
_cell.angle_beta   90.00
_cell.angle_gamma   90.00
#
_symmetry.space_group_name_H-M   'P 1'
#
loop_
_entity.id
_entity.type
_entity.pdbx_description
1 polymer ?
#
loop_
_entity_poly.entity_id
_entity_poly.type
_entity_poly.pdbx_seq_one_letter_code
_entity_poly.pdbx_strand_id
1 'polypeptide(L)' 'MGEYSGAIADYTKAIKINSDHALAYKNRGIVRYKLGEYSGAIADYTKAIVVGFHPPYVRKYSDYAVS' A
#
# COMPACT_ATOMS: atom_id res chain seq x y z
N MET A 1 15.13 -9.86 9.85
CA MET A 1 13.89 -10.59 9.49
C MET A 1 12.76 -10.35 10.49
N GLY A 2 13.01 -10.36 11.81
CA GLY A 2 11.96 -10.14 12.83
C GLY A 2 11.30 -8.74 12.85
N GLU A 3 12.01 -7.67 12.46
CA GLU A 3 11.40 -6.34 12.41
C GLU A 3 10.39 -6.18 11.26
N TYR A 4 10.60 -6.89 10.16
CA TYR A 4 9.72 -6.83 8.99
C TYR A 4 8.39 -7.56 9.22
N SER A 5 8.39 -8.67 9.98
CA SER A 5 7.15 -9.36 10.34
C SER A 5 6.31 -8.53 11.33
N GLY A 6 6.94 -7.85 12.28
CA GLY A 6 6.27 -6.90 13.18
C GLY A 6 5.60 -5.76 12.41
N ALA A 7 6.33 -5.11 11.49
CA ALA A 7 5.78 -4.04 10.66
C ALA A 7 4.59 -4.49 9.80
N ILE A 8 4.65 -5.69 9.20
CA ILE A 8 3.52 -6.25 8.44
C ILE A 8 2.29 -6.43 9.33
N ALA A 9 2.46 -6.90 10.56
CA ALA A 9 1.36 -7.09 11.50
C ALA A 9 0.70 -5.75 11.88
N ASP A 10 1.50 -4.72 12.17
CA ASP A 10 0.99 -3.40 12.55
C ASP A 10 0.25 -2.72 11.39
N TYR A 11 0.79 -2.74 10.17
CA TYR A 11 0.07 -2.22 9.01
C TYR A 11 -1.21 -3.02 8.72
N THR A 12 -1.19 -4.33 8.95
CA THR A 12 -2.39 -5.15 8.81
C THR A 12 -3.47 -4.78 9.81
N LYS A 13 -3.11 -4.47 11.07
CA LYS A 13 -4.06 -3.94 12.07
C LYS A 13 -4.60 -2.57 11.64
N ALA A 14 -3.73 -1.66 11.19
CA ALA A 14 -4.15 -0.34 10.73
C ALA A 14 -5.17 -0.43 9.58
N ILE A 15 -4.95 -1.34 8.63
CA ILE A 15 -5.86 -1.62 7.51
C ILE A 15 -7.20 -2.23 7.98
N LYS A 16 -7.19 -3.07 9.03
CA LYS A 16 -8.42 -3.59 9.62
C LYS A 16 -9.24 -2.50 10.32
N ILE A 17 -8.58 -1.52 10.93
CA ILE A 17 -9.24 -0.39 11.60
C ILE A 17 -9.77 0.62 10.57
N ASN A 18 -8.98 0.89 9.52
CA ASN A 18 -9.35 1.77 8.42
C ASN A 18 -8.93 1.13 7.09
N SER A 19 -9.92 0.60 6.36
CA SER A 19 -9.71 -0.06 5.07
C SER A 19 -9.28 0.88 3.94
N ASP A 20 -9.34 2.20 4.16
CA ASP A 20 -8.94 3.22 3.20
C ASP A 20 -7.61 3.90 3.61
N HIS A 21 -6.88 3.30 4.56
CA HIS A 21 -5.61 3.83 5.02
C HIS A 21 -4.49 3.64 3.98
N ALA A 22 -4.44 4.53 3.01
CA ALA A 22 -3.56 4.44 1.84
C ALA A 22 -2.06 4.29 2.19
N LEU A 23 -1.58 5.04 3.20
CA LEU A 23 -0.20 4.93 3.69
C LEU A 23 0.12 3.56 4.32
N ALA A 24 -0.84 2.92 5.00
CA ALA A 24 -0.63 1.60 5.60
C ALA A 24 -0.43 0.54 4.52
N TYR A 25 -1.21 0.59 3.45
CA TYR A 25 -1.00 -0.25 2.27
C TYR A 25 0.38 0.01 1.64
N LYS A 26 0.72 1.27 1.33
CA LYS A 26 2.04 1.61 0.76
C LYS A 26 3.19 1.06 1.59
N ASN A 27 3.16 1.29 2.91
CA ASN A 27 4.26 0.90 3.78
C ASN A 27 4.34 -0.62 3.94
N ARG A 28 3.20 -1.32 4.01
CA ARG A 28 3.20 -2.79 3.98
C ARG A 28 3.76 -3.34 2.67
N GLY A 29 3.45 -2.71 1.55
CA GLY A 29 4.02 -3.05 0.24
C GLY A 29 5.54 -2.89 0.19
N ILE A 30 6.09 -1.82 0.79
CA ILE A 30 7.55 -1.61 0.89
C ILE A 30 8.21 -2.74 1.69
N VAL A 31 7.61 -3.12 2.83
CA VAL A 31 8.15 -4.19 3.67
C VAL A 31 8.13 -5.53 2.94
N ARG A 32 7.00 -5.87 2.29
CA ARG A 32 6.86 -7.08 1.46
C ARG A 32 7.88 -7.13 0.33
N TYR A 33 8.10 -6.01 -0.35
CA TYR A 33 9.12 -5.90 -1.39
C TYR A 33 10.53 -6.21 -0.85
N LYS A 34 10.89 -5.66 0.32
CA LYS A 34 12.18 -5.93 0.99
C LYS A 34 12.34 -7.39 1.42
N LEU A 35 11.25 -8.12 1.61
CA LEU A 35 11.23 -9.55 1.92
C LEU A 35 11.19 -10.44 0.66
N GLY A 36 11.09 -9.87 -0.54
CA GLY A 36 10.93 -10.63 -1.79
C GLY A 36 9.49 -11.10 -2.06
N GLU A 37 8.51 -10.66 -1.27
CA GLU A 37 7.08 -10.99 -1.43
C GLU A 37 6.43 -10.07 -2.49
N TYR A 38 6.92 -10.14 -3.73
CA TYR A 38 6.60 -9.16 -4.78
C TYR A 38 5.11 -9.11 -5.13
N SER A 39 4.42 -10.25 -5.24
CA SER A 39 2.99 -10.28 -5.53
C SER A 39 2.17 -9.59 -4.43
N GLY A 40 2.54 -9.80 -3.17
CA GLY A 40 1.89 -9.13 -2.04
C GLY A 40 2.19 -7.63 -1.99
N ALA A 41 3.40 -7.23 -2.37
CA ALA A 41 3.78 -5.83 -2.49
C ALA A 41 2.98 -5.10 -3.58
N ILE A 42 2.84 -5.71 -4.76
CA ILE A 42 2.05 -5.16 -5.88
C ILE A 42 0.60 -4.95 -5.46
N ALA A 43 -0.03 -5.95 -4.83
CA ALA A 43 -1.40 -5.85 -4.36
C ALA A 43 -1.60 -4.68 -3.38
N ASP A 44 -0.67 -4.51 -2.45
CA ASP A 44 -0.69 -3.40 -1.49
C ASP A 44 -0.50 -2.04 -2.19
N TYR A 45 0.43 -1.91 -3.14
CA TYR A 45 0.60 -0.66 -3.89
C TYR A 45 -0.63 -0.31 -4.74
N THR A 46 -1.22 -1.30 -5.42
CA THR A 46 -2.46 -1.09 -6.18
C THR A 46 -3.57 -0.60 -5.27
N LYS A 47 -3.75 -1.23 -4.11
CA LYS A 47 -4.79 -0.82 -3.16
C LYS A 47 -4.52 0.58 -2.61
N ALA A 48 -3.26 0.93 -2.32
CA ALA A 48 -2.88 2.27 -1.88
C ALA A 48 -3.31 3.34 -2.91
N ILE A 49 -3.09 3.09 -4.20
CA ILE A 49 -3.50 3.99 -5.28
C ILE A 49 -5.03 4.13 -5.33
N VAL A 50 -5.74 3.01 -5.26
CA VAL A 50 -7.21 2.98 -5.32
C VAL A 50 -7.85 3.76 -4.17
N VAL A 51 -7.31 3.66 -2.95
CA VAL A 51 -7.87 4.32 -1.75
C VAL A 51 -7.34 5.74 -1.52
N GLY A 52 -6.65 6.32 -2.51
CA GLY A 52 -6.32 7.75 -2.51
C GLY A 52 -4.86 8.11 -2.17
N PHE A 53 -3.94 7.16 -2.08
CA PHE A 53 -2.51 7.49 -2.17
C PHE A 53 -2.21 7.84 -3.63
N HIS A 54 -2.21 9.12 -3.94
CA HIS A 54 -1.79 9.62 -5.24
C HIS A 54 -0.33 10.10 -5.15
N PRO A 55 0.66 9.27 -5.53
CA PRO A 55 1.98 9.78 -5.82
C PRO A 55 1.87 10.92 -6.83
N PRO A 56 2.77 11.93 -6.81
CA PRO A 56 2.70 13.07 -7.72
C PRO A 56 2.60 12.69 -9.20
N TYR A 57 3.07 11.50 -9.59
CA TYR A 57 2.98 10.97 -10.95
C TYR A 57 1.62 10.33 -11.32
N VAL A 58 0.83 9.87 -10.33
CA VAL A 58 -0.47 9.21 -10.56
C VAL A 58 -1.60 10.22 -10.79
N ARG A 59 -1.47 11.44 -10.24
CA ARG A 59 -2.46 12.51 -10.46
C ARG A 59 -2.67 12.81 -11.95
N LYS A 60 -1.63 12.61 -12.78
CA LYS A 60 -1.70 12.76 -14.24
C LYS A 60 -2.66 11.77 -14.92
N TYR A 61 -2.96 10.63 -14.29
CA TYR A 61 -3.84 9.59 -14.83
C TYR A 61 -5.19 9.49 -14.09
N SER A 62 -5.31 9.99 -12.85
CA SER A 62 -6.60 10.02 -12.14
C SER A 62 -7.61 10.96 -12.79
N ASP A 63 -7.14 12.05 -13.42
CA ASP A 63 -8.02 12.98 -14.14
C ASP A 63 -8.63 12.35 -15.42
N TYR A 64 -8.09 11.23 -15.91
CA TYR A 64 -8.65 10.45 -17.03
C TYR A 64 -9.63 9.36 -16.60
N ALA A 65 -9.61 8.93 -15.33
CA ALA A 65 -10.46 7.85 -14.85
C ALA A 65 -11.83 8.33 -14.33
N VAL A 66 -12.04 9.65 -14.29
CA VAL A 66 -13.28 10.30 -13.82
C VAL A 66 -13.95 11.10 -14.95
N SER A 67 -13.60 10.85 -16.22
CA SER A 67 -14.28 11.39 -17.40
C SER A 67 -15.05 10.35 -18.20
#